data_AF-A0AAV7I833-F1
#
_entry.id   AF-A0AAV7I833-F1
#
_cell.length_a   1.000
_cell.length_b   1.000
_cell.length_c   1.000
_cell.angle_alpha   90.00
_cell.angle_beta   90.00
_cell.angle_gamma   90.00
#
_symmetry.space_group_name_H-M   'P 1'
#
loop_
_entity.id
_entity.type
_entity.pdbx_description
1 polymer ?
#
loop_
_entity_poly.entity_id
_entity_poly.type
_entity_poly.pdbx_seq_one_letter_code
_entity_poly.pdbx_strand_id
1 'polypeptide(L)'
;MTFTNARRTSTATESKIWKYYKALASLIKTLPHLKLNTNSRITYSLINQASYCTFCKYCKYCNRLRGKVKGKSKTRSNRAGLQFSVGRIHRMLRKGNYAERVGADAPVYLAAVMEYLAAEVLELAGNAARDNKKARIIPRHLQLAIRNDEELNKLLSGVTIAQGDVLPNIQAVLLPKKTEKSSS
;
A
#
# COMPACT_ATOMS: atom_id res chain seq x y z
N MET A 1 -43.97 -19.26 12.05
CA MET A 1 -43.11 -20.45 12.16
C MET A 1 -41.69 -20.06 11.80
N THR A 2 -40.81 -20.03 12.79
CA THR A 2 -39.39 -19.69 12.68
C THR A 2 -38.58 -20.93 12.29
N PHE A 3 -37.76 -20.85 11.25
CA PHE A 3 -36.76 -21.89 10.96
C PHE A 3 -35.33 -21.39 11.23
N THR A 4 -34.78 -22.06 12.23
CA THR A 4 -33.40 -22.31 12.68
C THR A 4 -32.23 -22.14 11.70
N ASN A 5 -31.19 -21.43 12.20
CA ASN A 5 -29.76 -21.73 12.19
C ASN A 5 -29.17 -22.66 11.10
N ALA A 6 -28.26 -22.10 10.31
CA ALA A 6 -27.09 -22.81 9.79
C ALA A 6 -25.81 -22.03 10.12
N ARG A 7 -25.02 -22.59 11.05
CA ARG A 7 -23.68 -22.15 11.43
C ARG A 7 -22.72 -23.25 10.96
N ARG A 8 -21.74 -22.94 10.11
CA ARG A 8 -20.54 -23.76 9.81
C ARG A 8 -19.45 -22.87 9.17
N THR A 9 -18.45 -22.43 9.93
CA THR A 9 -17.05 -22.95 10.00
C THR A 9 -16.14 -22.58 8.81
N SER A 10 -15.28 -21.58 9.00
CA SER A 10 -14.04 -21.38 8.22
C SER A 10 -12.88 -20.92 9.11
N THR A 11 -12.65 -21.61 10.23
CA THR A 11 -11.55 -21.30 11.19
C THR A 11 -10.28 -22.14 10.95
N ALA A 12 -10.21 -22.93 9.87
CA ALA A 12 -9.09 -23.86 9.64
C ALA A 12 -7.95 -23.32 8.74
N THR A 13 -8.19 -22.29 7.92
CA THR A 13 -7.18 -21.75 6.99
C THR A 13 -6.34 -20.59 7.56
N GLU A 14 -6.83 -19.89 8.60
CA GLU A 14 -6.11 -18.79 9.27
C GLU A 14 -4.83 -19.24 10.02
N SER A 15 -4.70 -20.53 10.36
CA SER A 15 -3.58 -21.06 11.16
C SER A 15 -2.26 -21.15 10.36
N LYS A 16 -2.31 -21.47 9.07
CA LYS A 16 -1.09 -21.74 8.27
C LYS A 16 -0.36 -20.46 7.85
N ILE A 17 -1.11 -19.41 7.49
CA ILE A 17 -0.56 -18.11 7.07
C ILE A 17 0.19 -17.44 8.24
N TRP A 18 -0.37 -17.52 9.45
CA TRP A 18 0.25 -16.94 10.65
C TRP A 18 1.52 -17.68 11.09
N LYS A 19 1.60 -19.00 10.86
CA LYS A 19 2.83 -19.77 11.07
C LYS A 19 3.93 -19.34 10.10
N TYR A 20 3.56 -19.08 8.84
CA TYR A 20 4.49 -18.57 7.82
C TYR A 20 5.05 -17.20 8.19
N TYR A 21 4.20 -16.25 8.61
CA TYR A 21 4.63 -14.92 9.05
C TYR A 21 5.52 -14.95 10.30
N LYS A 22 5.22 -15.82 11.28
CA LYS A 22 6.07 -15.99 12.48
C LYS A 22 7.44 -16.58 12.14
N ALA A 23 7.49 -17.55 11.23
CA ALA A 23 8.74 -18.17 10.78
C ALA A 23 9.59 -17.16 9.99
N LEU A 24 8.98 -16.40 9.07
CA LEU A 24 9.66 -15.36 8.29
C LEU A 24 10.22 -14.24 9.19
N ALA A 25 9.45 -13.81 10.21
CA ALA A 25 9.90 -12.82 11.17
C ALA A 25 11.03 -13.30 12.09
N SER A 26 11.15 -14.62 12.32
CA SER A 26 12.28 -15.20 13.06
C SER A 26 13.54 -15.28 12.19
N LEU A 27 13.38 -15.58 10.90
CA LEU A 27 14.48 -15.72 9.94
C LEU A 27 15.14 -14.38 9.60
N ILE A 28 14.37 -13.29 9.59
CA ILE A 28 14.86 -11.91 9.40
C ILE A 28 15.74 -11.45 10.58
N LYS A 29 15.53 -11.99 11.79
CA LYS A 29 16.31 -11.62 12.99
C LYS A 29 17.68 -12.30 13.09
N THR A 30 17.91 -13.40 12.37
CA THR A 30 19.14 -14.21 12.46
C THR A 30 20.15 -13.89 11.35
N LEU A 31 19.88 -12.92 10.47
CA LEU A 31 20.75 -12.53 9.36
C LEU A 31 21.33 -11.11 9.59
N PRO A 32 22.48 -10.97 10.27
CA PRO A 32 23.08 -9.66 10.56
C PRO A 32 23.73 -8.97 9.33
N HIS A 33 23.58 -9.51 8.11
CA HIS A 33 24.26 -8.98 6.91
C HIS A 33 23.36 -8.15 5.98
N LEU A 34 22.04 -8.15 6.19
CA LEU A 34 21.12 -7.30 5.43
C LEU A 34 20.88 -6.00 6.19
N LYS A 35 21.70 -4.98 5.92
CA LYS A 35 21.46 -3.61 6.35
C LYS A 35 20.22 -3.04 5.64
N LEU A 36 19.02 -3.39 6.11
CA LEU A 36 17.82 -2.62 5.80
C LEU A 36 18.00 -1.23 6.44
N ASN A 37 17.92 -0.18 5.63
CA ASN A 37 18.02 1.20 6.06
C ASN A 37 16.93 1.50 7.11
N THR A 38 17.34 1.60 8.37
CA THR A 38 16.48 1.69 9.57
C THR A 38 15.83 3.06 9.78
N ASN A 39 15.91 3.99 8.80
CA ASN A 39 15.31 5.32 8.91
C ASN A 39 13.93 5.47 8.26
N SER A 40 13.35 4.41 7.68
CA SER A 40 11.97 4.46 7.23
C SER A 40 11.03 4.14 8.40
N ARG A 41 10.21 5.13 8.77
CA ARG A 41 9.04 4.99 9.68
C ARG A 41 8.11 3.81 9.34
N ILE A 42 8.27 3.23 8.15
CA ILE A 42 7.56 2.08 7.60
C ILE A 42 7.90 0.79 8.38
N THR A 43 9.16 0.58 8.81
CA THR A 43 9.55 -0.66 9.51
C THR A 43 9.01 -0.75 10.94
N TYR A 44 8.92 0.36 11.67
CA TYR A 44 8.37 0.41 13.03
C TYR A 44 6.84 0.25 13.09
N SER A 45 6.14 0.43 11.97
CA SER A 45 4.69 0.23 11.87
C SER A 45 4.33 -1.26 11.77
N LEU A 46 5.16 -2.06 11.07
CA LEU A 46 4.99 -3.50 10.94
C LEU A 46 5.38 -4.27 12.21
N ILE A 47 6.34 -3.77 13.00
CA ILE A 47 6.72 -4.39 14.29
C ILE A 47 5.69 -4.08 15.38
N ASN A 48 5.07 -2.89 15.39
CA ASN A 48 4.06 -2.52 16.39
C ASN A 48 2.66 -3.11 16.16
N GLN A 49 2.39 -3.75 15.01
CA GLN A 49 1.14 -4.48 14.77
C GLN A 49 1.04 -5.80 15.54
N ALA A 50 2.14 -6.35 16.04
CA ALA A 50 2.13 -7.60 16.81
C ALA A 50 1.51 -7.47 18.22
N SER A 51 1.33 -6.26 18.76
CA SER A 51 0.83 -6.05 20.13
C SER A 51 -0.67 -5.76 20.25
N TYR A 52 -1.42 -5.61 19.15
CA TYR A 52 -2.84 -5.20 19.21
C TYR A 52 -3.84 -6.32 18.89
N CYS A 53 -3.39 -7.58 18.82
CA CYS A 53 -4.24 -8.72 18.48
C CYS A 53 -4.98 -9.38 19.66
N THR A 54 -5.03 -8.77 20.86
CA THR A 54 -5.52 -9.48 22.06
C THR A 54 -6.85 -9.02 22.66
N PHE A 55 -7.60 -8.07 22.10
CA PHE A 55 -8.80 -7.63 22.82
C PHE A 55 -9.99 -7.10 22.02
N CYS A 56 -10.38 -7.77 20.94
CA CYS A 56 -11.72 -7.57 20.37
C CYS A 56 -12.15 -8.73 19.46
N LYS A 57 -12.46 -9.91 20.02
CA LYS A 57 -13.04 -10.98 19.16
C LYS A 57 -14.34 -11.64 19.57
N TYR A 58 -15.05 -11.31 20.67
CA TYR A 58 -16.28 -12.09 20.97
C TYR A 58 -17.47 -11.42 21.68
N CYS A 59 -17.81 -10.14 21.44
CA CYS A 59 -19.17 -9.70 21.80
C CYS A 59 -19.72 -8.55 20.93
N LYS A 60 -20.37 -8.90 19.81
CA LYS A 60 -21.34 -8.03 19.14
C LYS A 60 -22.72 -8.28 19.75
N TYR A 61 -23.05 -7.65 20.89
CA TYR A 61 -24.44 -7.27 21.22
C TYR A 61 -24.63 -6.36 22.45
N CYS A 62 -23.59 -5.92 23.16
CA CYS A 62 -23.78 -5.14 24.39
C CYS A 62 -23.04 -3.81 24.32
N ASN A 63 -23.70 -2.73 23.89
CA ASN A 63 -23.34 -1.34 24.24
C ASN A 63 -24.44 -0.35 23.80
N ARG A 64 -25.68 -0.53 24.30
CA ARG A 64 -26.71 0.52 24.23
C ARG A 64 -26.83 1.33 25.53
N LEU A 65 -26.21 0.91 26.63
CA LEU A 65 -26.30 1.62 27.91
C LEU A 65 -24.98 1.49 28.68
N ARG A 66 -24.08 2.46 28.52
CA ARG A 66 -23.02 2.76 29.51
C ARG A 66 -22.32 4.07 29.15
N GLY A 67 -22.77 5.15 29.79
CA GLY A 67 -22.00 6.38 29.89
C GLY A 67 -20.74 6.12 30.71
N LYS A 68 -19.64 5.77 30.04
CA LYS A 68 -18.28 5.88 30.58
C LYS A 68 -17.71 7.18 30.02
N VAL A 69 -17.03 7.96 30.85
CA VAL A 69 -16.31 9.18 30.46
C VAL A 69 -15.56 8.89 29.15
N LYS A 70 -16.01 9.52 28.06
CA LYS A 70 -15.53 9.21 26.72
C LYS A 70 -14.10 9.72 26.60
N GLY A 71 -13.12 8.84 26.83
CA GLY A 71 -11.76 9.05 26.38
C GLY A 71 -11.76 9.39 24.88
N LYS A 72 -10.77 10.17 24.42
CA LYS A 72 -10.68 10.63 23.03
C LYS A 72 -10.87 9.44 22.07
N SER A 73 -11.91 9.50 21.24
CA SER A 73 -12.22 8.44 20.29
C SER A 73 -11.10 8.32 19.27
N LYS A 74 -10.41 7.18 19.23
CA LYS A 74 -9.41 6.88 18.20
C LYS A 74 -10.12 6.63 16.86
N THR A 75 -9.64 7.24 15.79
CA THR A 75 -10.19 7.03 14.44
C THR A 75 -9.93 5.59 13.95
N ARG A 76 -10.72 5.12 12.97
CA ARG A 76 -10.50 3.80 12.36
C ARG A 76 -9.14 3.68 11.67
N SER A 77 -8.65 4.75 11.03
CA SER A 77 -7.31 4.80 10.44
C SER A 77 -6.22 4.64 11.48
N ASN A 78 -6.29 5.40 12.58
CA ASN A 78 -5.30 5.29 13.67
C ASN A 78 -5.32 3.92 14.35
N ARG A 79 -6.47 3.22 14.37
CA ARG A 79 -6.55 1.83 14.88
C ARG A 79 -5.94 0.82 13.91
N ALA A 80 -6.06 1.04 12.60
CA ALA A 80 -5.49 0.19 11.57
C ALA A 80 -3.99 0.49 11.30
N GLY A 81 -3.47 1.63 11.76
CA GLY A 81 -2.10 2.05 11.52
C GLY A 81 -1.88 2.67 10.12
N LEU A 82 -2.95 3.09 9.45
CA LEU A 82 -2.91 3.65 8.10
C LEU A 82 -2.92 5.19 8.15
N GLN A 83 -2.15 5.82 7.26
CA GLN A 83 -2.23 7.26 7.01
C GLN A 83 -3.51 7.62 6.24
N PHE A 84 -3.96 6.73 5.36
CA PHE A 84 -5.15 6.97 4.54
C PHE A 84 -6.43 6.91 5.39
N SER A 85 -7.42 7.74 5.04
CA SER A 85 -8.67 7.85 5.79
C SER A 85 -9.65 6.70 5.47
N VAL A 86 -9.63 5.65 6.28
CA VAL A 86 -10.57 4.51 6.21
C VAL A 86 -12.03 5.00 6.31
N GLY A 87 -12.26 6.04 7.11
CA GLY A 87 -13.59 6.63 7.27
C GLY A 87 -14.13 7.24 5.97
N ARG A 88 -13.28 7.97 5.25
CA ARG A 88 -13.63 8.59 3.96
C ARG A 88 -13.87 7.53 2.89
N ILE A 89 -12.99 6.54 2.80
CA ILE A 89 -13.09 5.45 1.82
C ILE A 89 -14.38 4.65 2.03
N HIS A 90 -14.74 4.31 3.27
CA HIS A 90 -16.00 3.64 3.57
C HIS A 90 -17.24 4.43 3.09
N ARG A 91 -17.22 5.76 3.24
CA ARG A 91 -18.30 6.63 2.74
C ARG A 91 -18.34 6.66 1.21
N MET A 92 -17.18 6.73 0.56
CA MET A 92 -17.09 6.71 -0.91
C MET A 92 -17.59 5.39 -1.49
N LEU A 93 -17.26 4.25 -0.87
CA LEU A 93 -17.76 2.94 -1.28
C LEU A 93 -19.29 2.83 -1.22
N ARG A 94 -19.92 3.42 -0.19
CA ARG A 94 -21.38 3.46 -0.10
C ARG A 94 -22.01 4.43 -1.09
N LYS A 95 -21.38 5.59 -1.33
CA LYS A 95 -21.85 6.57 -2.32
C LYS A 95 -21.76 6.02 -3.75
N GLY A 96 -20.76 5.19 -4.03
CA GLY A 96 -20.55 4.58 -5.34
C GLY A 96 -21.50 3.42 -5.67
N ASN A 97 -22.38 2.99 -4.75
CA ASN A 97 -23.34 1.90 -4.95
C ASN A 97 -22.74 0.61 -5.55
N TYR A 98 -21.48 0.29 -5.26
CA TYR A 98 -20.80 -0.91 -5.78
C TYR A 98 -21.42 -2.23 -5.26
N ALA A 99 -22.06 -2.18 -4.09
CA ALA A 99 -22.78 -3.30 -3.49
C ALA A 99 -23.84 -2.76 -2.50
N GLU A 100 -24.91 -3.53 -2.27
CA GLU A 100 -25.96 -3.17 -1.31
C GLU A 100 -25.41 -3.01 0.12
N ARG A 101 -24.47 -3.87 0.51
CA ARG A 101 -23.85 -3.85 1.85
C ARG A 101 -22.33 -3.88 1.75
N VAL A 102 -21.69 -2.90 2.36
CA VAL A 102 -20.22 -2.83 2.48
C VAL A 102 -19.80 -3.34 3.86
N GLY A 103 -18.95 -4.37 3.89
CA GLY A 103 -18.36 -4.93 5.11
C GLY A 103 -17.45 -3.93 5.85
N ALA A 104 -17.24 -4.15 7.15
CA ALA A 104 -16.45 -3.21 7.98
C ALA A 104 -14.95 -3.20 7.61
N ASP A 105 -14.43 -4.33 7.12
CA ASP A 105 -13.01 -4.53 6.82
C ASP A 105 -12.65 -4.16 5.37
N ALA A 106 -13.62 -4.17 4.45
CA ALA A 106 -13.45 -3.75 3.06
C ALA A 106 -12.77 -2.37 2.90
N PRO A 107 -13.20 -1.30 3.59
CA PRO A 107 -12.53 0.00 3.50
C PRO A 107 -11.14 0.03 4.14
N VAL A 108 -10.83 -0.88 5.07
CA VAL A 108 -9.49 -1.00 5.67
C VAL A 108 -8.54 -1.63 4.67
N TYR A 109 -8.97 -2.70 4.01
CA TYR A 109 -8.19 -3.38 2.98
C TYR A 109 -7.89 -2.46 1.80
N LEU A 110 -8.91 -1.78 1.28
CA LEU A 110 -8.73 -0.84 0.17
C LEU A 110 -7.82 0.33 0.56
N ALA A 111 -7.94 0.87 1.77
CA ALA A 111 -7.06 1.92 2.25
C ALA A 111 -5.60 1.47 2.30
N ALA A 112 -5.34 0.25 2.76
CA ALA A 112 -3.99 -0.31 2.81
C ALA A 112 -3.37 -0.48 1.42
N VAL A 113 -4.14 -0.99 0.45
CA VAL A 113 -3.67 -1.15 -0.94
C VAL A 113 -3.39 0.20 -1.59
N MET A 114 -4.26 1.19 -1.40
CA MET A 114 -4.04 2.53 -1.93
C MET A 114 -2.82 3.22 -1.29
N GLU A 115 -2.60 3.02 0.01
CA GLU A 115 -1.43 3.56 0.71
C GLU A 115 -0.13 2.91 0.22
N TYR A 116 -0.15 1.60 -0.01
CA TYR A 116 0.98 0.87 -0.57
C TYR A 116 1.35 1.37 -1.97
N LEU A 117 0.38 1.44 -2.88
CA LEU A 117 0.63 1.91 -4.25
C LEU A 117 1.13 3.37 -4.29
N ALA A 118 0.57 4.24 -3.44
CA ALA A 118 1.02 5.62 -3.34
C ALA A 118 2.46 5.71 -2.80
N ALA A 119 2.82 4.88 -1.82
CA ALA A 119 4.17 4.83 -1.29
C ALA A 119 5.18 4.37 -2.36
N GLU A 120 4.86 3.32 -3.11
CA GLU A 120 5.72 2.79 -4.18
C GLU A 120 6.03 3.84 -5.26
N VAL A 121 4.98 4.50 -5.77
CA VAL A 121 5.14 5.56 -6.79
C VAL A 121 5.94 6.74 -6.25
N LEU A 122 5.74 7.13 -4.99
CA LEU A 122 6.46 8.24 -4.37
C LEU A 122 7.93 7.90 -4.08
N GLU A 123 8.25 6.64 -3.74
CA GLU A 123 9.62 6.18 -3.54
C GLU A 123 10.41 6.27 -4.85
N LEU A 124 9.86 5.69 -5.94
CA LEU A 124 10.49 5.72 -7.26
C LEU A 124 10.59 7.14 -7.83
N ALA A 125 9.54 7.95 -7.69
CA ALA A 125 9.56 9.35 -8.13
C ALA A 125 10.51 10.21 -7.28
N GLY A 126 10.67 9.88 -6.00
CA GLY A 126 11.65 10.48 -5.10
C GLY A 126 13.08 10.17 -5.53
N ASN A 127 13.36 8.93 -5.94
CA ASN A 127 14.66 8.53 -6.50
C ASN A 127 14.94 9.27 -7.80
N ALA A 128 13.99 9.30 -8.74
CA ALA A 128 14.11 10.06 -9.98
C ALA A 128 14.32 11.57 -9.74
N ALA A 129 13.74 12.14 -8.67
CA ALA A 129 13.97 13.53 -8.29
C ALA A 129 15.41 13.77 -7.81
N ARG A 130 15.93 12.85 -6.99
CA ARG A 130 17.31 12.90 -6.49
C ARG A 130 18.33 12.76 -7.61
N ASP A 131 18.08 11.88 -8.58
CA ASP A 131 18.95 11.69 -9.75
C ASP A 131 19.05 12.98 -10.59
N ASN A 132 17.93 13.70 -10.71
CA ASN A 132 17.87 15.02 -11.35
C ASN A 132 18.35 16.17 -10.46
N LYS A 133 18.94 15.88 -9.29
CA LYS A 133 19.44 16.85 -8.29
C LYS A 133 18.38 17.85 -7.82
N LYS A 134 17.11 17.42 -7.77
CA LYS A 134 15.97 18.25 -7.34
C LYS A 134 15.38 17.72 -6.03
N ALA A 135 15.09 18.64 -5.10
CA ALA A 135 14.47 18.28 -3.83
C ALA A 135 12.94 18.09 -3.91
N ARG A 136 12.30 18.61 -4.96
CA ARG A 136 10.85 18.56 -5.16
C ARG A 136 10.49 17.60 -6.29
N ILE A 137 9.49 16.75 -6.06
CA ILE A 137 8.91 15.88 -7.09
C ILE A 137 8.11 16.76 -8.07
N ILE A 138 8.41 16.64 -9.36
CA ILE A 138 7.67 17.28 -10.47
C ILE A 138 7.00 16.19 -11.34
N PRO A 139 6.00 16.54 -12.17
CA PRO A 139 5.31 15.54 -13.00
C PRO A 139 6.23 14.71 -13.89
N ARG A 140 7.34 15.29 -14.37
CA ARG A 140 8.40 14.57 -15.09
C ARG A 140 8.98 13.40 -14.29
N HIS A 141 9.21 13.55 -12.99
CA HIS A 141 9.76 12.48 -12.15
C HIS A 141 8.76 11.33 -11.98
N LEU A 142 7.46 11.64 -11.91
CA LEU A 142 6.41 10.62 -11.90
C LEU A 142 6.38 9.85 -13.22
N GLN A 143 6.47 10.54 -14.35
CA GLN A 143 6.52 9.88 -15.66
C GLN A 143 7.74 8.96 -15.80
N LEU A 144 8.93 9.43 -15.41
CA LEU A 144 10.14 8.61 -15.45
C LEU A 144 10.02 7.38 -14.55
N ALA A 145 9.53 7.54 -13.32
CA ALA A 145 9.33 6.43 -12.39
C ALA A 145 8.34 5.38 -12.93
N ILE A 146 7.18 5.83 -13.42
CA ILE A 146 6.12 4.92 -13.89
C ILE A 146 6.49 4.21 -15.17
N ARG A 147 7.18 4.88 -16.12
CA ARG A 147 7.49 4.28 -17.42
C ARG A 147 8.75 3.41 -17.39
N ASN A 148 9.65 3.61 -16.43
CA ASN A 148 10.80 2.74 -16.22
C ASN A 148 10.46 1.47 -15.43
N ASP A 149 9.37 1.49 -14.66
CA ASP A 149 8.89 0.31 -13.94
C ASP A 149 7.87 -0.48 -14.77
N GLU A 150 8.08 -1.78 -14.93
CA GLU A 150 7.25 -2.60 -15.82
C GLU A 150 5.83 -2.81 -15.27
N GLU A 151 5.68 -3.00 -13.96
CA GLU A 151 4.39 -3.27 -13.32
C GLU A 151 3.51 -2.01 -13.31
N LEU A 152 4.09 -0.87 -12.95
CA LEU A 152 3.41 0.43 -12.96
C LEU A 152 3.08 0.89 -14.39
N ASN A 153 3.95 0.64 -15.37
CA ASN A 153 3.65 0.96 -16.76
C ASN A 153 2.47 0.14 -17.30
N LYS A 154 2.34 -1.13 -16.90
CA LYS A 154 1.18 -1.97 -17.23
C LYS A 154 -0.09 -1.44 -16.54
N LEU A 155 -0.01 -1.17 -15.24
CA LEU A 155 -1.12 -0.67 -14.44
C LEU A 155 -1.67 0.67 -14.96
N LEU A 156 -0.79 1.54 -15.46
CA LEU A 156 -1.10 2.91 -15.91
C LEU A 156 -0.98 3.08 -17.43
N SER A 157 -1.11 2.01 -18.20
CA SER A 157 -0.93 2.02 -19.66
C SER A 157 -1.83 3.04 -20.39
N GLY A 158 -3.07 3.25 -19.91
CA GLY A 158 -4.03 4.21 -20.46
C GLY A 158 -4.05 5.59 -19.80
N VAL A 159 -3.13 5.89 -18.88
CA VAL A 159 -3.13 7.15 -18.13
C VAL A 159 -2.14 8.14 -18.74
N THR A 160 -2.61 9.36 -19.04
CA THR A 160 -1.77 10.48 -19.47
C THR A 160 -1.41 11.35 -18.27
N ILE A 161 -0.11 11.48 -17.99
CA ILE A 161 0.40 12.39 -16.96
C ILE A 161 0.65 13.74 -17.60
N ALA A 162 -0.11 14.76 -17.19
CA ALA A 162 0.11 16.13 -17.62
C ALA A 162 1.51 16.60 -17.23
N GLN A 163 2.22 17.29 -18.13
CA GLN A 163 3.59 17.78 -17.93
C GLN A 163 4.65 16.68 -17.65
N GLY A 164 4.37 15.43 -18.02
CA GLY A 164 5.27 14.29 -17.81
C GLY A 164 6.37 14.14 -18.87
N ASP A 165 6.21 14.76 -20.04
CA ASP A 165 7.01 14.52 -21.26
C ASP A 165 7.15 13.02 -21.60
N VAL A 166 8.06 12.65 -22.50
CA VAL A 166 8.31 11.25 -22.91
C VAL A 166 9.71 10.78 -22.51
N LEU A 167 9.89 9.47 -22.32
CA LEU A 167 11.22 8.92 -22.05
C LEU A 167 12.16 9.21 -23.25
N PRO A 168 13.40 9.66 -23.01
CA PRO A 168 14.36 9.82 -24.09
C PRO A 168 14.63 8.47 -24.76
N ASN A 169 14.21 8.32 -26.01
CA ASN A 169 14.45 7.13 -26.81
C ASN A 169 14.60 7.54 -28.28
N ILE A 170 15.74 7.19 -28.89
CA ILE A 170 16.03 7.47 -30.30
C ILE A 170 16.14 6.12 -31.02
N GLN A 171 15.35 5.94 -32.08
CA GLN A 171 15.43 4.75 -32.92
C GLN A 171 16.80 4.66 -33.58
N ALA A 172 17.43 3.48 -33.58
CA ALA A 172 18.81 3.29 -34.05
C ALA A 172 19.00 3.74 -35.52
N VAL A 173 17.95 3.69 -36.33
CA VAL A 173 17.93 4.14 -37.74
C VAL A 173 18.21 5.64 -37.89
N LEU A 174 17.84 6.44 -36.88
CA LEU A 174 18.00 7.89 -36.88
C LEU A 174 19.37 8.34 -36.37
N LEU A 175 20.18 7.41 -35.83
CA LEU A 175 21.51 7.75 -35.36
C LEU A 175 22.43 7.97 -36.58
N PRO A 176 23.29 9.00 -36.55
CA PRO A 176 24.25 9.22 -37.63
C PRO A 176 25.11 7.97 -37.80
N LYS A 177 25.29 7.52 -39.05
CA LYS A 177 26.21 6.42 -39.36
C LYS A 177 27.59 6.79 -38.85
N LYS A 178 28.19 5.93 -38.01
CA LYS A 178 29.58 6.10 -37.58
C LYS A 178 30.46 6.03 -38.84
N THR A 179 30.98 7.16 -39.30
CA THR A 179 32.10 7.19 -40.25
C THR A 179 33.35 6.75 -39.49
N GLU A 180 33.96 5.65 -39.90
CA GLU A 180 35.26 5.22 -39.39
C GLU A 180 36.27 6.36 -39.61
N LYS A 181 36.82 6.91 -38.52
CA LYS A 181 37.95 7.83 -38.63
C LYS A 181 39.13 7.02 -39.16
N SER A 182 39.54 7.29 -40.40
CA SER A 182 40.80 6.81 -40.93
C SER A 182 41.92 7.22 -39.98
N SER A 183 42.54 6.26 -39.31
CA SER A 183 43.77 6.43 -38.55
C SER A 183 44.87 6.84 -39.52
N SER A 184 45.15 8.14 -39.59
CA SER A 184 46.38 8.69 -40.17
C SER A 184 47.43 8.81 -39.08
#